data_AF-A0A3B8WF38-F1
#
_entry.id   AF-A0A3B8WF38-F1
#
_cell.length_a   1.000
_cell.length_b   1.000
_cell.length_c   1.000
_cell.angle_alpha   90.00
_cell.angle_beta   90.00
_cell.angle_gamma   90.00
#
_symmetry.space_group_name_H-M   'P 1'
#
loop_
_entity.id
_entity.type
_entity.pdbx_description
1 polymer ?
#
loop_
_entity_poly.entity_id
_entity_poly.type
_entity_poly.pdbx_seq_one_letter_code
_entity_poly.pdbx_strand_id
1 'polypeptide(L)' 'DNAIKYTPEHGAIKVVVRRDGGGAVFEVQDSGIGIPDDEKDQVFQRFYRVGK' A
#
# COMPACT_ATOMS: atom_id res chain seq x y z
N ASP A 1 1.68 -5.57 6.58
CA ASP A 1 2.72 -6.51 6.12
C ASP A 1 3.40 -6.00 4.85
N ASN A 2 2.70 -5.82 3.73
CA ASN A 2 3.28 -5.30 2.48
C ASN A 2 4.12 -4.02 2.68
N ALA A 3 3.55 -2.98 3.29
CA ALA A 3 4.29 -1.73 3.55
C ALA A 3 5.63 -1.96 4.28
N ILE A 4 5.66 -2.88 5.27
CA ILE A 4 6.89 -3.22 6.00
C ILE A 4 7.89 -3.95 5.09
N LYS A 5 7.41 -4.86 4.23
CA LYS A 5 8.25 -5.65 3.34
C LYS A 5 8.87 -4.86 2.20
N TYR A 6 8.17 -3.84 1.70
CA TYR A 6 8.55 -3.12 0.48
C TYR A 6 9.11 -1.71 0.75
N THR A 7 9.15 -1.26 2.01
CA THR A 7 9.82 -0.01 2.40
C THR A 7 11.31 -0.29 2.70
N PRO A 8 12.25 0.45 2.08
CA PRO A 8 13.68 0.28 2.33
C PRO A 8 14.11 0.81 3.69
N GLU A 9 15.36 0.53 4.08
CA GLU A 9 15.99 1.17 5.24
C GLU A 9 15.94 2.70 5.11
N HIS A 10 15.63 3.39 6.21
CA HIS A 10 15.33 4.83 6.26
C HIS A 10 14.08 5.30 5.50
N GLY A 11 13.28 4.39 4.95
CA GLY A 11 11.95 4.71 4.42
C GLY A 11 10.92 4.97 5.52
N ALA A 12 9.76 5.48 5.13
CA ALA A 12 8.69 5.83 6.04
C ALA A 12 7.40 5.08 5.71
N ILE A 13 6.69 4.67 6.76
CA ILE A 13 5.32 4.16 6.67
C ILE A 13 4.45 5.09 7.51
N LYS A 14 3.41 5.64 6.89
CA LYS A 14 2.43 6.53 7.51
C LYS A 14 1.08 5.84 7.56
N VAL A 15 0.49 5.79 8.75
CA VAL A 15 -0.86 5.28 8.98
C VAL A 15 -1.74 6.45 9.38
N VAL A 16 -2.85 6.63 8.66
CA VAL A 16 -3.80 7.72 8.92
C VAL A 16 -5.18 7.13 9.07
N VAL A 17 -5.88 7.57 10.11
CA VAL A 17 -7.32 7.38 10.23
C VAL A 17 -7.95 8.76 10.31
N ARG A 18 -8.87 9.05 9.40
CA ARG A 18 -9.61 10.32 9.40
C ARG A 18 -11.08 10.06 9.17
N ARG A 19 -11.93 10.94 9.70
CA ARG A 19 -13.34 10.95 9.33
C ARG A 19 -13.48 11.59 7.94
N ASP A 20 -14.28 10.99 7.09
CA ASP A 20 -14.63 11.54 5.78
C ASP A 20 -16.14 11.37 5.56
N GLY A 21 -16.87 12.48 5.60
CA GLY A 21 -18.34 12.48 5.62
C GLY A 21 -18.92 11.60 6.74
N GLY A 22 -19.74 10.62 6.34
CA GLY A 22 -20.38 9.66 7.23
C GLY A 22 -19.49 8.47 7.63
N GLY A 23 -18.30 8.33 7.05
CA GLY A 23 -17.43 7.17 7.21
C GLY A 23 -16.08 7.49 7.84
N ALA A 24 -15.29 6.44 8.06
CA ALA A 24 -13.88 6.53 8.40
C ALA A 24 -13.04 6.09 7.19
N VAL A 25 -12.00 6.86 6.92
CA VAL A 25 -10.99 6.53 5.91
C VAL A 25 -9.74 6.06 6.64
N PHE A 26 -9.30 4.86 6.29
CA PHE A 26 -8.07 4.24 6.78
C PHE A 26 -7.07 4.18 5.63
N GLU A 27 -5.95 4.90 5.78
CA GLU A 27 -4.91 5.00 4.77
C GLU A 27 -3.60 4.44 5.34
N VAL A 28 -2.93 3.61 4.54
CA VAL A 28 -1.55 3.17 4.76
C VAL A 28 -0.74 3.64 3.56
N GLN A 29 0.22 4.52 3.82
CA GLN A 29 1.13 5.05 2.81
C GLN A 29 2.55 4.61 3.16
N ASP A 30 3.31 4.19 2.17
CA ASP A 30 4.73 3.87 2.33
C ASP A 30 5.58 4.55 1.25
N SER A 31 6.88 4.69 1.55
CA SER A 31 7.88 5.22 0.61
C SER A 31 8.68 4.10 -0.07
N GLY A 32 8.05 2.94 -0.29
CA GLY A 32 8.66 1.77 -0.91
C GLY A 32 8.79 1.88 -2.43
N ILE A 33 9.12 0.75 -3.06
CA ILE A 33 9.35 0.64 -4.51
C ILE A 33 8.10 0.91 -5.37
N GLY A 34 6.90 0.92 -4.76
CA GLY A 34 5.63 1.08 -5.46
C GLY A 34 5.18 -0.18 -6.22
N ILE A 35 4.13 -0.01 -7.02
CA ILE A 35 3.55 -1.04 -7.89
C ILE A 35 3.50 -0.46 -9.31
N PRO A 36 3.94 -1.20 -10.35
CA PRO A 36 3.80 -0.77 -11.75
C PRO A 36 2.34 -0.44 -12.11
N ASP A 37 2.13 0.56 -12.97
CA ASP A 37 0.79 1.07 -13.29
C ASP A 37 -0.14 0.01 -13.90
N ASP A 38 0.41 -0.90 -14.71
CA ASP A 38 -0.28 -2.03 -15.37
C ASP A 38 -0.60 -3.19 -14.41
N GLU A 39 -0.02 -3.18 -13.20
CA GLU A 39 -0.24 -4.20 -12.19
C GLU A 39 -1.15 -3.73 -11.03
N LYS A 40 -1.50 -2.44 -10.97
CA LYS A 40 -2.27 -1.84 -9.86
C LYS A 40 -3.62 -2.52 -9.63
N ASP A 41 -4.33 -2.91 -10.69
CA ASP A 41 -5.63 -3.57 -10.55
C ASP A 41 -5.49 -5.04 -10.10
N GLN A 42 -4.32 -5.64 -10.31
CA GLN A 42 -4.08 -7.05 -10.05
C GLN A 42 -3.74 -7.33 -8.58
N VAL A 43 -3.24 -6.34 -7.83
CA VAL A 43 -2.84 -6.52 -6.42
C VAL A 43 -3.99 -6.88 -5.48
N PHE A 44 -5.24 -6.68 -5.92
CA PHE A 44 -6.43 -7.11 -5.18
C PHE A 44 -6.84 -8.57 -5.48
N GLN A 45 -6.22 -9.21 -6.47
CA GLN A 45 -6.48 -10.62 -6.78
C GLN A 45 -5.81 -11.53 -5.76
N ARG A 46 -6.48 -12.66 -5.48
CA ARG A 46 -5.93 -13.66 -4.56
C ARG A 46 -4.64 -14.25 -5.11
N PHE A 47 -3.63 -14.33 -4.24
CA PHE A 47 -2.31 -14.90 -4.52
C PHE A 47 -1.43 -14.12 -5.51
N TYR A 48 -1.87 -12.97 -6.00
CA TYR A 48 -1.07 -12.10 -6.87
C TYR A 48 0.14 -11.53 -6.14
N ARG A 49 1.30 -11.52 -6.81
CA ARG A 49 2.51 -10.82 -6.38
C ARG A 49 3.24 -10.29 -7.62
N VAL A 50 3.65 -9.03 -7.55
CA VAL A 50 4.46 -8.38 -8.59
C VAL A 50 5.73 -9.20 -8.85
N GLY A 51 6.02 -9.48 -10.13
CA GLY A 51 7.22 -10.22 -10.56
C GLY A 51 7.17 -11.75 -10.37
N LYS A 52 5.98 -12.33 -10.19
CA LYS A 52 5.77 -13.79 -10.27
C LYS A 52 5.08 -14.22 -11.55
#